data_AF-A0A6P2BQ39-F1
#
_entry.id   AF-A0A6P2BQ39-F1
#
_cell.length_a   1.000
_cell.length_b   1.000
_cell.length_c   1.000
_cell.angle_alpha   90.00
_cell.angle_beta   90.00
_cell.angle_gamma   90.00
#
_symmetry.space_group_name_H-M   'P 1'
#
loop_
_entity.id
_entity.type
_entity.pdbx_description
1 polymer ?
#
loop_
_entity_poly.entity_id
_entity_poly.type
_entity_poly.pdbx_seq_one_letter_code
_entity_poly.pdbx_strand_id
1 'polypeptide(L)'
;MTEVRECVQCGLPFTPRREHARFCSAHCRMAWNREHAGVASAPAVAIDWSVTAMTEATGRLAVSGAWDLPRLAPAVGETVWWITLVDATLVRYHPHDYENALASKAVRRRKTEEALEGLRYVRNQLGKSVEPAEFVCSATRDDGSTAWTWRPQPEPGLGALTPRARRWELSRYRAYQARLAGRDIVRTFNRCTEFLIQAADFAAGRTLPD
;
A
#
# COMPACT_ATOMS: atom_id res chain seq x y z
N MET A 1 6.39 -29.31 -34.35
CA MET A 1 5.17 -28.59 -34.76
C MET A 1 4.95 -27.46 -33.76
N THR A 2 4.88 -26.21 -34.22
CA THR A 2 4.59 -25.06 -33.36
C THR A 2 3.12 -25.12 -32.97
N GLU A 3 2.84 -25.34 -31.69
CA GLU A 3 1.47 -25.37 -31.16
C GLU A 3 0.78 -24.03 -31.46
N VAL A 4 -0.24 -24.02 -32.31
CA VAL A 4 -1.04 -22.83 -32.59
C VAL A 4 -2.20 -22.81 -31.59
N ARG A 5 -2.38 -21.69 -30.90
CA ARG A 5 -3.45 -21.49 -29.91
C ARG A 5 -4.37 -20.37 -30.33
N GLU A 6 -5.61 -20.38 -29.87
CA GLU A 6 -6.56 -19.29 -30.09
C GLU A 6 -6.42 -18.21 -29.01
N CYS A 7 -6.45 -16.95 -29.42
CA CYS A 7 -6.44 -15.82 -28.48
C CYS A 7 -7.77 -15.74 -27.74
N VAL A 8 -7.73 -15.75 -26.41
CA VAL A 8 -8.93 -15.68 -25.56
C VAL A 8 -9.75 -14.40 -25.77
N GLN A 9 -9.12 -13.32 -26.27
CA GLN A 9 -9.82 -12.05 -26.52
C GLN A 9 -10.44 -11.93 -27.91
N CYS A 10 -9.70 -12.30 -28.96
CA CYS A 10 -10.09 -12.01 -30.34
C CYS A 10 -10.30 -13.25 -31.21
N GLY A 11 -10.12 -14.46 -30.65
CA GLY A 11 -10.25 -15.73 -31.37
C GLY A 11 -9.15 -16.01 -32.40
N LEU A 12 -8.28 -15.04 -32.72
CA LEU A 12 -7.26 -15.24 -33.74
C LEU A 12 -6.22 -16.30 -33.31
N PRO A 13 -5.86 -17.22 -34.23
CA PRO A 13 -4.79 -18.18 -33.99
C PRO A 13 -3.44 -17.44 -33.85
N PHE A 14 -2.62 -17.87 -32.90
CA PHE A 14 -1.28 -17.34 -32.68
C PHE A 14 -0.34 -18.42 -32.16
N THR A 15 0.96 -18.23 -32.41
CA THR A 15 2.01 -19.08 -31.84
C THR A 15 2.45 -18.52 -30.48
N PRO A 16 2.31 -19.27 -29.39
CA PRO A 16 2.65 -18.80 -28.05
C PRO A 16 4.16 -18.64 -27.89
N ARG A 17 4.59 -17.48 -27.38
CA ARG A 17 6.01 -17.19 -27.06
C ARG A 17 6.43 -17.64 -25.66
N ARG A 18 5.48 -18.12 -24.86
CA ARG A 18 5.65 -18.62 -23.48
C ARG A 18 4.60 -19.69 -23.20
N GLU A 19 4.91 -20.61 -22.31
CA GLU A 19 4.07 -21.78 -21.97
C GLU A 19 2.63 -21.40 -21.60
N HIS A 20 2.44 -20.31 -20.84
CA HIS A 20 1.12 -19.84 -20.42
C HIS A 20 0.59 -18.65 -21.24
N ALA A 21 0.99 -18.51 -22.50
CA ALA A 21 0.45 -17.45 -23.36
C ALA A 21 -1.02 -17.73 -23.71
N ARG A 22 -1.90 -16.79 -23.35
CA ARG A 22 -3.34 -16.82 -23.63
C ARG A 22 -3.80 -15.78 -24.66
N PHE A 23 -2.91 -14.85 -25.04
CA PHE A 23 -3.24 -13.69 -25.87
C PHE A 23 -2.22 -13.53 -26.99
N CYS A 24 -2.71 -13.23 -28.20
CA CYS A 24 -1.86 -12.98 -29.36
C CYS A 24 -1.04 -11.68 -29.24
N SER A 25 -1.47 -10.74 -28.40
CA SER A 25 -0.82 -9.44 -28.24
C SER A 25 -1.03 -8.85 -26.84
N ALA A 26 -0.17 -7.89 -26.48
CA ALA A 26 -0.35 -7.09 -25.28
C ALA A 26 -1.66 -6.29 -25.30
N HIS A 27 -2.10 -5.83 -26.47
CA HIS A 27 -3.37 -5.13 -26.66
C HIS A 27 -4.57 -6.02 -26.31
N CYS A 28 -4.61 -7.25 -26.84
CA CYS A 28 -5.67 -8.22 -26.53
C CYS A 28 -5.70 -8.57 -25.04
N ARG A 29 -4.53 -8.72 -24.39
CA ARG A 29 -4.46 -8.90 -22.94
C ARG A 29 -5.06 -7.71 -22.18
N MET A 30 -4.78 -6.48 -22.62
CA MET A 30 -5.29 -5.27 -21.96
C MET A 30 -6.79 -5.06 -22.17
N ALA A 31 -7.31 -5.36 -23.37
CA ALA A 31 -8.74 -5.32 -23.67
C ALA A 31 -9.50 -6.38 -22.84
N TRP A 32 -9.00 -7.62 -22.85
CA TRP A 32 -9.56 -8.70 -22.03
C TRP A 32 -9.56 -8.35 -20.55
N ASN A 33 -8.43 -7.83 -20.03
CA ASN A 33 -8.33 -7.39 -18.64
C ASN A 33 -9.30 -6.25 -18.30
N ARG A 34 -9.68 -5.40 -19.27
CA ARG A 34 -10.60 -4.28 -19.06
C ARG A 34 -12.06 -4.76 -19.05
N GLU A 35 -12.40 -5.69 -19.94
CA GLU A 35 -13.72 -6.33 -20.03
C GLU A 35 -13.97 -7.29 -18.85
N HIS A 36 -12.93 -7.97 -18.38
CA HIS A 36 -12.99 -8.91 -17.27
C HIS A 36 -12.46 -8.30 -15.95
N ALA A 37 -12.19 -6.99 -15.92
CA ALA A 37 -11.78 -6.26 -14.71
C ALA A 37 -12.82 -6.39 -13.58
N GLY A 38 -14.09 -6.63 -13.92
CA GLY A 38 -15.16 -6.89 -12.95
C GLY A 38 -15.19 -8.33 -12.40
N VAL A 39 -14.39 -9.26 -12.93
CA VAL A 39 -14.42 -10.69 -12.54
C VAL A 39 -13.10 -11.15 -11.88
N ALA A 40 -12.12 -10.25 -11.74
CA ALA A 40 -10.96 -10.48 -10.89
C ALA A 40 -10.75 -9.29 -9.94
N SER A 41 -11.80 -8.97 -9.17
CA SER A 41 -11.56 -8.61 -7.77
C SER A 41 -10.57 -9.64 -7.20
N ALA A 42 -9.59 -9.22 -6.40
CA ALA A 42 -8.98 -10.21 -5.51
C ALA A 42 -10.14 -10.97 -4.84
N PRO A 43 -10.14 -12.31 -4.76
CA PRO A 43 -11.21 -13.02 -4.08
C PRO A 43 -11.49 -12.31 -2.75
N ALA A 44 -12.74 -12.05 -2.38
CA ALA A 44 -13.04 -11.30 -1.15
C ALA A 44 -12.27 -11.86 0.08
N VAL A 45 -12.05 -13.18 0.08
CA VAL A 45 -11.18 -13.91 1.01
C VAL A 45 -9.73 -13.41 1.04
N ALA A 46 -9.14 -13.06 -0.10
CA ALA A 46 -7.76 -12.56 -0.19
C ALA A 46 -7.62 -11.14 0.37
N ILE A 47 -8.64 -10.28 0.20
CA ILE A 47 -8.63 -8.96 0.83
C ILE A 47 -8.89 -9.06 2.33
N ASP A 48 -9.83 -9.90 2.76
CA ASP A 48 -10.10 -10.17 4.18
C ASP A 48 -8.85 -10.66 4.92
N TRP A 49 -8.13 -11.65 4.37
CA TRP A 49 -6.89 -12.13 4.97
C TRP A 49 -5.81 -11.05 5.06
N SER A 50 -5.68 -10.23 4.00
CA SER A 50 -4.71 -9.13 3.98
C SER A 50 -5.07 -8.04 5.01
N VAL A 51 -6.36 -7.75 5.19
CA VAL A 51 -6.86 -6.80 6.19
C VAL A 51 -6.64 -7.34 7.61
N THR A 52 -6.87 -8.64 7.85
CA THR A 52 -6.54 -9.28 9.12
C THR A 52 -5.06 -9.18 9.43
N ALA A 53 -4.19 -9.55 8.48
CA ALA A 53 -2.74 -9.48 8.68
C ALA A 53 -2.25 -8.03 8.93
N MET A 54 -2.79 -7.05 8.20
CA MET A 54 -2.54 -5.62 8.44
C MET A 54 -2.96 -5.18 9.85
N THR A 55 -4.15 -5.62 10.30
CA THR A 55 -4.70 -5.29 11.62
C THR A 55 -3.84 -5.87 12.72
N GLU A 56 -3.41 -7.14 12.59
CA GLU A 56 -2.51 -7.79 13.54
C GLU A 56 -1.14 -7.11 13.60
N ALA A 57 -0.54 -6.80 12.44
CA ALA A 57 0.75 -6.12 12.37
C ALA A 57 0.70 -4.72 13.04
N THR A 58 -0.38 -3.98 12.79
CA THR A 58 -0.64 -2.69 13.44
C THR A 58 -0.84 -2.86 14.95
N GLY A 59 -1.63 -3.86 15.37
CA GLY A 59 -1.90 -4.16 16.77
C GLY A 59 -0.66 -4.52 17.58
N ARG A 60 0.29 -5.27 16.98
CA ARG A 60 1.59 -5.59 17.62
C ARG A 60 2.40 -4.33 17.95
N LEU A 61 2.33 -3.31 17.10
CA LEU A 61 3.01 -2.03 17.33
C LEU A 61 2.28 -1.14 18.35
N ALA A 62 0.95 -1.25 18.46
CA ALA A 62 0.20 -0.46 19.44
C ALA A 62 0.60 -0.74 20.91
N VAL A 63 1.13 -1.94 21.18
CA VAL A 63 1.62 -2.36 22.50
C VAL A 63 3.16 -2.33 22.61
N SER A 64 3.86 -1.67 21.68
CA SER A 64 5.33 -1.71 21.57
C SER A 64 6.08 -0.68 22.42
N GLY A 65 5.44 -0.02 23.39
CA GLY A 65 6.01 1.10 24.14
C GLY A 65 7.35 0.83 24.85
N ALA A 66 7.67 -0.43 25.10
CA ALA A 66 8.93 -0.87 25.72
C ALA A 66 9.93 -1.54 24.76
N TRP A 67 9.62 -1.61 23.46
CA TRP A 67 10.49 -2.28 22.50
C TRP A 67 11.71 -1.42 22.18
N ASP A 68 12.85 -2.08 22.02
CA ASP A 68 14.08 -1.48 21.50
C ASP A 68 14.07 -1.40 19.96
N LEU A 69 15.04 -0.68 19.39
CA LEU A 69 15.12 -0.46 17.95
C LEU A 69 15.24 -1.77 17.13
N PRO A 70 16.06 -2.76 17.52
CA PRO A 70 16.18 -4.03 16.78
C PRO A 70 14.87 -4.82 16.69
N ARG A 71 14.02 -4.75 17.72
CA ARG A 71 12.70 -5.41 17.71
C ARG A 71 11.65 -4.59 16.96
N LEU A 72 11.70 -3.27 17.09
CA LEU A 72 10.73 -2.36 16.48
C LEU A 72 10.90 -2.25 14.96
N ALA A 73 12.13 -2.10 14.48
CA ALA A 73 12.41 -1.80 13.08
C ALA A 73 11.81 -2.84 12.10
N PRO A 74 11.99 -4.17 12.29
CA PRO A 74 11.37 -5.17 11.43
C PRO A 74 9.83 -5.10 11.45
N ALA A 75 9.23 -4.88 12.63
CA ALA A 75 7.77 -4.76 12.76
C ALA A 75 7.23 -3.51 12.05
N VAL A 76 7.97 -2.39 12.07
CA VAL A 76 7.64 -1.20 11.28
C VAL A 76 7.68 -1.51 9.78
N GLY A 77 8.72 -2.20 9.31
CA GLY A 77 8.85 -2.60 7.91
C GLY A 77 7.71 -3.52 7.45
N GLU A 78 7.35 -4.51 8.27
CA GLU A 78 6.25 -5.43 8.02
C GLU A 78 4.90 -4.68 7.94
N THR A 79 4.61 -3.81 8.92
CA THR A 79 3.35 -3.05 8.96
C THR A 79 3.24 -2.09 7.78
N VAL A 80 4.33 -1.42 7.37
CA VAL A 80 4.36 -0.62 6.13
C VAL A 80 4.00 -1.46 4.92
N TRP A 81 4.55 -2.67 4.82
CA TRP A 81 4.30 -3.57 3.71
C TRP A 81 2.81 -3.96 3.65
N TRP A 82 2.21 -4.40 4.76
CA TRP A 82 0.79 -4.77 4.81
C TRP A 82 -0.13 -3.60 4.48
N ILE A 83 0.06 -2.43 5.11
CA ILE A 83 -0.79 -1.25 4.86
C ILE A 83 -0.74 -0.86 3.38
N THR A 84 0.45 -0.79 2.79
CA THR A 84 0.59 -0.36 1.40
C THR A 84 0.19 -1.43 0.38
N LEU A 85 0.12 -2.71 0.79
CA LEU A 85 -0.45 -3.80 -0.01
C LEU A 85 -1.99 -3.73 -0.02
N VAL A 86 -2.62 -3.57 1.14
CA VAL A 86 -4.08 -3.43 1.25
C VAL A 86 -4.56 -2.18 0.51
N ASP A 87 -3.89 -1.04 0.74
CA ASP A 87 -4.14 0.21 0.02
C ASP A 87 -4.08 0.03 -1.51
N ALA A 88 -3.00 -0.57 -2.03
CA ALA A 88 -2.86 -0.81 -3.46
C ALA A 88 -3.93 -1.78 -4.01
N THR A 89 -4.39 -2.72 -3.19
CA THR A 89 -5.43 -3.69 -3.55
C THR A 89 -6.78 -2.99 -3.66
N LEU A 90 -7.16 -2.20 -2.64
CA LEU A 90 -8.41 -1.44 -2.64
C LEU A 90 -8.47 -0.42 -3.77
N VAL A 91 -7.41 0.38 -3.96
CA VAL A 91 -7.35 1.38 -5.06
C VAL A 91 -7.49 0.72 -6.44
N ARG A 92 -6.99 -0.51 -6.59
CA ARG A 92 -6.98 -1.20 -7.89
C ARG A 92 -8.26 -1.96 -8.19
N TYR A 93 -8.84 -2.61 -7.20
CA TYR A 93 -9.94 -3.57 -7.39
C TYR A 93 -11.27 -3.09 -6.81
N HIS A 94 -11.23 -2.14 -5.86
CA HIS A 94 -12.41 -1.59 -5.17
C HIS A 94 -12.42 -0.04 -5.19
N PRO A 95 -12.24 0.61 -6.35
CA PRO A 95 -12.07 2.06 -6.42
C PRO A 95 -13.31 2.84 -5.93
N HIS A 96 -14.52 2.32 -6.16
CA HIS A 96 -15.75 2.98 -5.70
C HIS A 96 -15.86 2.96 -4.16
N ASP A 97 -15.57 1.81 -3.55
CA ASP A 97 -15.61 1.63 -2.09
C ASP A 97 -14.54 2.46 -1.38
N TYR A 98 -13.35 2.52 -1.98
CA TYR A 98 -12.25 3.36 -1.52
C TYR A 98 -12.62 4.86 -1.58
N GLU A 99 -13.24 5.31 -2.68
CA GLU A 99 -13.71 6.70 -2.79
C GLU A 99 -14.87 7.01 -1.83
N ASN A 100 -15.77 6.07 -1.58
CA ASN A 100 -16.84 6.20 -0.59
C ASN A 100 -16.28 6.37 0.83
N ALA A 101 -15.27 5.56 1.19
CA ALA A 101 -14.55 5.73 2.46
C ALA A 101 -13.88 7.11 2.55
N LEU A 102 -13.23 7.58 1.48
CA LEU A 102 -12.63 8.93 1.44
C LEU A 102 -13.65 10.07 1.50
N ALA A 103 -14.89 9.84 1.06
CA ALA A 103 -15.98 10.81 1.14
C ALA A 103 -16.63 10.90 2.53
N SER A 104 -16.34 9.94 3.42
CA SER A 104 -16.82 9.95 4.81
C SER A 104 -16.38 11.22 5.55
N LYS A 105 -17.30 11.85 6.28
CA LYS A 105 -17.03 13.06 7.07
C LYS A 105 -15.97 12.83 8.17
N ALA A 106 -15.83 11.59 8.64
CA ALA A 106 -14.80 11.22 9.61
C ALA A 106 -13.39 11.23 9.01
N VAL A 107 -13.26 11.07 7.69
CA VAL A 107 -11.99 10.95 7.00
C VAL A 107 -11.53 12.32 6.51
N ARG A 108 -10.32 12.72 6.92
CA ARG A 108 -9.65 13.91 6.38
C ARG A 108 -8.94 13.53 5.07
N ARG A 109 -9.69 13.41 3.96
CA ARG A 109 -9.22 12.92 2.64
C ARG A 109 -7.75 13.23 2.36
N ARG A 110 -7.41 14.53 2.22
CA ARG A 110 -6.05 14.95 1.88
C ARG A 110 -4.98 14.45 2.87
N LYS A 111 -5.27 14.44 4.17
CA LYS A 111 -4.32 13.98 5.19
C LYS A 111 -4.12 12.46 5.10
N THR A 112 -5.18 11.71 4.82
CA THR A 112 -5.15 10.26 4.65
C THR A 112 -4.38 9.87 3.38
N GLU A 113 -4.69 10.50 2.26
CA GLU A 113 -4.00 10.28 0.98
C GLU A 113 -2.49 10.59 1.09
N GLU A 114 -2.12 11.73 1.67
CA GLU A 114 -0.71 12.10 1.86
C GLU A 114 0.00 11.17 2.87
N ALA A 115 -0.69 10.65 3.89
CA ALA A 115 -0.11 9.68 4.82
C ALA A 115 0.19 8.33 4.12
N LEU A 116 -0.78 7.81 3.36
CA LEU A 116 -0.60 6.58 2.57
C LEU A 116 0.46 6.76 1.49
N GLU A 117 0.52 7.93 0.85
CA GLU A 117 1.59 8.26 -0.09
C GLU A 117 2.97 8.30 0.57
N GLY A 118 3.07 8.84 1.79
CA GLY A 118 4.28 8.78 2.62
C GLY A 118 4.68 7.35 2.99
N LEU A 119 3.73 6.47 3.32
CA LEU A 119 4.04 5.05 3.58
C LEU A 119 4.52 4.32 2.32
N ARG A 120 3.99 4.67 1.14
CA ARG A 120 4.51 4.16 -0.13
C ARG A 120 5.94 4.64 -0.40
N TYR A 121 6.35 5.83 0.07
CA TYR A 121 7.76 6.23 0.05
C TYR A 121 8.61 5.27 0.87
N VAL A 122 8.22 5.00 2.12
CA VAL A 122 8.94 4.09 3.02
C VAL A 122 9.08 2.72 2.37
N ARG A 123 7.99 2.10 1.91
CA ARG A 123 8.03 0.80 1.21
C ARG A 123 9.04 0.81 0.05
N ASN A 124 9.05 1.85 -0.77
CA ASN A 124 9.95 1.90 -1.92
C ASN A 124 11.41 1.98 -1.50
N GLN A 125 11.75 2.67 -0.41
CA GLN A 125 13.12 2.69 0.11
C GLN A 125 13.51 1.35 0.72
N LEU A 126 12.62 0.70 1.47
CA LEU A 126 12.87 -0.66 1.99
C LEU A 126 13.15 -1.65 0.85
N GLY A 127 12.42 -1.53 -0.27
CA GLY A 127 12.68 -2.33 -1.48
C GLY A 127 13.99 -2.02 -2.20
N LYS A 128 14.67 -0.91 -1.87
CA LYS A 128 16.00 -0.53 -2.37
C LYS A 128 17.12 -0.84 -1.36
N SER A 129 16.86 -1.71 -0.40
CA SER A 129 17.82 -2.13 0.64
C SER A 129 18.11 -1.07 1.72
N VAL A 130 17.21 -0.10 1.92
CA VAL A 130 17.26 0.76 3.12
C VAL A 130 16.74 -0.02 4.32
N GLU A 131 17.50 -0.03 5.42
CA GLU A 131 17.09 -0.73 6.64
C GLU A 131 15.91 -0.02 7.32
N PRO A 132 14.90 -0.75 7.84
CA PRO A 132 13.77 -0.12 8.52
C PRO A 132 14.17 0.77 9.70
N ALA A 133 15.30 0.47 10.36
CA ALA A 133 15.85 1.27 11.45
C ALA A 133 16.20 2.71 11.04
N GLU A 134 16.49 2.96 9.76
CA GLU A 134 16.78 4.30 9.24
C GLU A 134 15.55 5.22 9.24
N PHE A 135 14.35 4.66 9.33
CA PHE A 135 13.10 5.41 9.39
C PHE A 135 12.63 5.72 10.81
N VAL A 136 13.29 5.19 11.83
CA VAL A 136 12.81 5.26 13.22
C VAL A 136 13.78 6.08 14.07
N CYS A 137 13.23 6.95 14.91
CA CYS A 137 13.93 7.63 16.00
C CYS A 137 13.12 7.53 17.29
N SER A 138 13.82 7.41 18.42
CA SER A 138 13.20 7.63 19.72
C SER A 138 12.98 9.13 19.92
N ALA A 139 11.87 9.45 20.56
CA ALA A 139 11.55 10.77 21.05
C ALA A 139 11.08 10.64 22.49
N THR A 140 11.61 11.46 23.38
CA THR A 140 11.13 11.55 24.76
C THR A 140 9.85 12.38 24.78
N ARG A 141 8.79 11.85 25.39
CA ARG A 141 7.54 12.55 25.63
C ARG A 141 7.65 13.41 26.89
N ASP A 142 6.76 14.40 27.02
CA ASP A 142 6.71 15.29 28.18
C ASP A 142 6.47 14.52 29.51
N ASP A 143 5.85 13.34 29.43
CA ASP A 143 5.63 12.42 30.55
C ASP A 143 6.83 11.50 30.86
N GLY A 144 7.97 11.68 30.17
CA GLY A 144 9.18 10.88 30.32
C GLY A 144 9.15 9.53 29.60
N SER A 145 8.04 9.16 28.96
CA SER A 145 7.96 7.92 28.17
C SER A 145 8.69 8.07 26.82
N THR A 146 9.21 6.95 26.32
CA THR A 146 9.82 6.92 24.98
C THR A 146 8.74 6.62 23.95
N ALA A 147 8.55 7.53 22.99
CA ALA A 147 7.77 7.29 21.78
C ALA A 147 8.69 7.09 20.58
N TRP A 148 8.20 6.34 19.61
CA TRP A 148 8.90 6.11 18.37
C TRP A 148 8.29 6.98 17.27
N THR A 149 9.13 7.76 16.62
CA THR A 149 8.74 8.71 15.58
C THR A 149 9.42 8.40 14.26
N TRP A 150 8.81 8.84 13.18
CA TRP A 150 9.41 8.77 11.85
C TRP A 150 10.58 9.74 11.73
N ARG A 151 11.77 9.24 11.37
CA ARG A 151 12.98 10.02 11.14
C ARG A 151 12.87 10.85 9.85
N PRO A 152 13.04 12.19 9.87
CA PRO A 152 13.17 12.96 8.63
C PRO A 152 14.23 12.37 7.70
N GLN A 153 13.92 12.24 6.41
CA GLN A 153 14.81 11.62 5.44
C GLN A 153 15.49 12.68 4.57
N PRO A 154 16.69 12.45 4.03
CA PRO A 154 17.23 13.32 2.98
C PRO A 154 16.38 13.23 1.70
N GLU A 155 16.51 14.23 0.83
CA GLU A 155 15.89 14.16 -0.49
C GLU A 155 16.46 12.96 -1.28
N PRO A 156 15.61 12.12 -1.90
CA PRO A 156 16.08 10.91 -2.57
C PRO A 156 16.91 11.24 -3.82
N GLY A 157 17.95 10.44 -4.09
CA GLY A 157 18.73 10.56 -5.31
C GLY A 157 17.89 10.29 -6.57
N LEU A 158 17.85 11.27 -7.50
CA LEU A 158 17.01 11.21 -8.71
C LEU A 158 17.76 10.85 -10.00
N GLY A 159 19.08 10.71 -9.94
CA GLY A 159 20.00 10.74 -11.09
C GLY A 159 19.64 9.77 -12.23
N ALA A 160 19.22 8.55 -11.90
CA ALA A 160 18.93 7.49 -12.88
C ALA A 160 17.45 7.37 -13.28
N LEU A 161 16.54 8.17 -12.69
CA LEU A 161 15.10 8.01 -12.90
C LEU A 161 14.61 8.78 -14.13
N THR A 162 13.64 8.21 -14.85
CA THR A 162 12.91 8.92 -15.91
C THR A 162 12.15 10.13 -15.34
N PRO A 163 11.81 11.17 -16.13
CA PRO A 163 11.08 12.33 -15.63
C PRO A 163 9.77 12.00 -14.90
N ARG A 164 9.04 10.98 -15.37
CA ARG A 164 7.81 10.51 -14.71
C ARG A 164 8.12 9.87 -13.36
N ALA A 165 9.12 8.98 -13.30
CA ALA A 165 9.53 8.32 -12.06
C ALA A 165 10.06 9.34 -11.03
N ARG A 166 10.80 10.36 -11.47
CA ARG A 166 11.25 11.47 -10.61
C ARG A 166 10.08 12.20 -9.95
N ARG A 167 9.04 12.56 -10.72
CA ARG A 167 7.85 13.23 -10.17
C ARG A 167 7.14 12.38 -9.11
N TRP A 168 7.00 11.08 -9.38
CA TRP A 168 6.39 10.15 -8.42
C TRP A 168 7.22 10.00 -7.15
N GLU A 169 8.54 9.87 -7.27
CA GLU A 169 9.42 9.74 -6.12
C GLU A 169 9.41 11.00 -5.25
N LEU A 170 9.48 12.18 -5.88
CA LEU A 170 9.43 13.46 -5.17
C LEU A 170 8.09 13.72 -4.50
N SER A 171 6.97 13.37 -5.14
CA SER A 171 5.64 13.51 -4.54
C SER A 171 5.52 12.69 -3.25
N ARG A 172 5.96 11.42 -3.30
CA ARG A 172 5.95 10.52 -2.14
C ARG A 172 6.89 10.97 -1.03
N TYR A 173 8.09 11.42 -1.39
CA TYR A 173 9.02 12.01 -0.45
C TYR A 173 8.44 13.25 0.25
N ARG A 174 7.81 14.16 -0.49
CA ARG A 174 7.17 15.35 0.08
C ARG A 174 6.01 14.98 1.00
N ALA A 175 5.20 13.99 0.63
CA ALA A 175 4.13 13.48 1.45
C ALA A 175 4.67 12.85 2.76
N TYR A 176 5.76 12.08 2.67
CA TYR A 176 6.50 11.55 3.81
C TYR A 176 6.94 12.68 4.76
N GLN A 177 7.63 13.70 4.24
CA GLN A 177 8.09 14.82 5.05
C GLN A 177 6.94 15.59 5.70
N ALA A 178 5.85 15.82 4.98
CA ALA A 178 4.72 16.62 5.47
C ALA A 178 3.85 15.90 6.50
N ARG A 179 3.74 14.55 6.41
CA ARG A 179 2.76 13.77 7.20
C ARG A 179 3.36 12.74 8.13
N LEU A 180 4.53 12.19 7.81
CA LEU A 180 5.14 11.14 8.61
C LEU A 180 6.27 11.71 9.47
N ALA A 181 7.23 12.42 8.87
CA ALA A 181 8.43 12.88 9.57
C ALA A 181 8.10 13.63 10.89
N GLY A 182 8.77 13.22 11.96
CA GLY A 182 8.58 13.72 13.33
C GLY A 182 7.25 13.33 13.98
N ARG A 183 6.40 12.53 13.33
CA ARG A 183 5.14 12.04 13.90
C ARG A 183 5.31 10.66 14.52
N ASP A 184 4.46 10.39 15.50
CA ASP A 184 4.36 9.09 16.17
C ASP A 184 4.01 7.97 15.17
N ILE A 185 4.80 6.90 15.19
CA ILE A 185 4.68 5.78 14.24
C ILE A 185 3.36 5.03 14.44
N VAL A 186 3.03 4.70 15.70
CA VAL A 186 1.82 3.95 16.06
C VAL A 186 0.57 4.73 15.64
N ARG A 187 0.53 6.03 15.92
CA ARG A 187 -0.57 6.90 15.52
C ARG A 187 -0.74 6.98 14.00
N THR A 188 0.35 7.01 13.25
CA THR A 188 0.30 6.98 11.78
C THR A 188 -0.31 5.68 11.28
N PHE A 189 0.16 4.54 11.79
CA PHE A 189 -0.36 3.23 11.39
C PHE A 189 -1.82 3.06 11.76
N ASN A 190 -2.22 3.34 13.00
CA ASN A 190 -3.62 3.23 13.43
C ASN A 190 -4.57 4.00 12.51
N ARG A 191 -4.23 5.25 12.17
CA ARG A 191 -5.07 6.07 11.28
C ARG A 191 -5.19 5.51 9.86
N CYS A 192 -4.10 4.97 9.32
CA CYS A 192 -4.13 4.36 7.99
C CYS A 192 -4.93 3.05 8.01
N THR A 193 -4.71 2.22 9.03
CA THR A 193 -5.39 0.94 9.23
C THR A 193 -6.89 1.13 9.46
N GLU A 194 -7.31 2.07 10.31
CA GLU A 194 -8.73 2.42 10.52
C GLU A 194 -9.43 2.78 9.22
N PHE A 195 -8.80 3.63 8.39
CA PHE A 195 -9.33 4.00 7.09
C PHE A 195 -9.43 2.80 6.12
N LEU A 196 -8.38 1.96 6.06
CA LEU A 196 -8.35 0.83 5.15
C LEU A 196 -9.33 -0.29 5.56
N ILE A 197 -9.59 -0.47 6.86
CA ILE A 197 -10.66 -1.34 7.37
C ILE A 197 -12.01 -0.84 6.87
N GLN A 198 -12.30 0.46 7.06
CA GLN A 198 -13.56 1.05 6.58
C GLN A 198 -13.74 0.87 5.06
N ALA A 199 -12.69 1.11 4.27
CA ALA A 199 -12.73 0.91 2.82
C ALA A 199 -12.94 -0.57 2.43
N ALA A 200 -12.34 -1.51 3.17
CA ALA A 200 -12.55 -2.93 2.97
C ALA A 200 -13.95 -3.40 3.38
N ASP A 201 -14.53 -2.84 4.43
CA ASP A 201 -15.90 -3.16 4.85
C ASP A 201 -16.93 -2.72 3.81
N PHE A 202 -16.76 -1.54 3.19
CA PHE A 202 -17.54 -1.15 2.02
C PHE A 202 -17.41 -2.16 0.88
N ALA A 203 -16.18 -2.58 0.55
CA ALA A 203 -15.92 -3.57 -0.49
C ALA A 203 -16.53 -4.95 -0.20
N ALA A 204 -16.66 -5.32 1.09
CA ALA A 204 -17.29 -6.55 1.53
C ALA A 204 -18.82 -6.45 1.67
N GLY A 205 -19.42 -5.27 1.45
CA GLY A 205 -20.84 -5.03 1.68
C GLY A 205 -21.25 -5.07 3.15
N ARG A 206 -20.29 -4.93 4.08
CA ARG A 206 -20.53 -4.85 5.52
C ARG A 206 -20.70 -3.39 5.91
N THR A 207 -21.94 -2.91 6.03
CA THR A 207 -22.20 -1.57 6.60
C THR A 207 -21.91 -1.58 8.10
N LEU A 208 -21.17 -0.57 8.59
CA LEU A 208 -21.01 -0.30 10.02
C LEU A 208 -22.40 -0.09 10.65
N PRO A 209 -22.67 -0.62 11.86
CA PRO A 209 -23.90 -0.29 12.57
C PRO A 209 -23.92 1.20 12.91
N ASP A 210 -25.09 1.82 12.75
CA ASP A 210 -25.39 3.22 13.08
C ASP A 210 -25.08 3.57 14.55
#